data_AF-A0AAE0B662-F1
#
_entry.id   AF-A0AAE0B662-F1
#
_cell.length_a   1.000
_cell.length_b   1.000
_cell.length_c   1.000
_cell.angle_alpha   90.00
_cell.angle_beta   90.00
_cell.angle_gamma   90.00
#
_symmetry.space_group_name_H-M   'P 1'
#
loop_
_entity.id
_entity.type
_entity.pdbx_description
1 polymer ?
#
loop_
_entity_poly.entity_id
_entity_poly.type
_entity_poly.pdbx_seq_one_letter_code
_entity_poly.pdbx_strand_id
1 'polypeptide(L)'
;MDVLSKILTKLIADSPSFKFHWKCDKIKRSHLCFADDLIMLCHGSLSSALVLKAALDEFSLLSGLLANQAKSNIFTSGLSSITNQQLINLFGYTVGSLPIRYLGIPIIFTELCLRDCSPFVDKVLSRLTSWLNRGLSYASRLQLIISVLSSL
;
A
#
# COMPACT_ATOMS: atom_id res chain seq x y z
N MET A 1 4.01 -4.17 13.89
CA MET A 1 3.17 -4.70 12.80
C MET A 1 2.97 -6.21 12.85
N ASP A 2 3.95 -7.01 13.29
CA ASP A 2 3.80 -8.48 13.35
C ASP A 2 2.58 -8.96 14.16
N VAL A 3 2.22 -8.24 15.23
CA VAL A 3 1.02 -8.54 16.02
C VAL A 3 -0.25 -8.39 15.18
N LEU A 4 -0.40 -7.28 14.44
CA LEU A 4 -1.51 -7.06 13.52
C LEU A 4 -1.57 -8.17 12.46
N SER A 5 -0.42 -8.52 11.87
CA SER A 5 -0.33 -9.58 10.88
C SER A 5 -0.81 -10.93 11.44
N LYS A 6 -0.42 -11.27 12.67
CA LYS A 6 -0.88 -12.49 13.37
C LYS A 6 -2.38 -12.48 13.60
N ILE A 7 -2.93 -11.36 14.11
CA ILE A 7 -4.38 -11.19 14.33
C ILE A 7 -5.15 -11.37 13.03
N LEU A 8 -4.72 -10.70 11.96
CA LEU A 8 -5.33 -10.81 10.63
C LEU A 8 -5.31 -12.26 10.13
N THR A 9 -4.15 -12.94 10.19
CA THR A 9 -4.06 -14.33 9.74
C THR A 9 -4.94 -15.28 10.54
N LYS A 10 -5.08 -15.05 11.85
CA LYS A 10 -5.93 -15.85 12.73
C LYS A 10 -7.41 -15.65 12.39
N LEU A 11 -7.88 -14.41 12.37
CA LEU A 11 -9.29 -14.11 12.09
C LEU A 11 -9.72 -14.53 10.68
N ILE A 12 -8.82 -14.43 9.70
CA ILE A 12 -9.07 -14.91 8.34
C ILE A 12 -9.17 -16.45 8.31
N ALA A 13 -8.33 -17.16 9.07
CA ALA A 13 -8.41 -18.62 9.16
C ALA A 13 -9.68 -19.09 9.86
N ASP A 14 -10.14 -18.36 10.89
CA ASP A 14 -11.35 -18.68 11.66
C ASP A 14 -12.65 -18.33 10.91
N SER A 15 -12.58 -17.46 9.90
CA SER A 15 -13.75 -16.93 9.19
C SER A 15 -13.92 -17.59 7.80
N PRO A 16 -14.82 -18.58 7.63
CA PRO A 16 -15.03 -19.24 6.33
C PRO A 16 -15.66 -18.32 5.27
N SER A 17 -16.24 -17.20 5.68
CA SER A 17 -16.87 -16.20 4.80
C SER A 17 -15.88 -15.19 4.21
N PHE A 18 -14.62 -15.21 4.65
CA PHE A 18 -13.58 -14.32 4.13
C PHE A 18 -13.12 -14.79 2.75
N LYS A 19 -13.07 -13.85 1.81
CA LYS A 19 -12.53 -14.08 0.46
C LYS A 19 -11.43 -13.06 0.19
N PHE A 20 -10.33 -13.55 -0.38
CA PHE A 20 -9.23 -12.69 -0.83
C PHE A 20 -9.64 -11.90 -2.08
N HIS A 21 -8.92 -10.79 -2.30
CA HIS A 21 -9.00 -10.12 -3.59
C HIS A 21 -8.59 -11.07 -4.72
N TRP A 22 -9.29 -11.06 -5.86
CA TRP A 22 -9.13 -12.05 -6.93
C TRP A 22 -7.69 -12.19 -7.45
N LYS A 23 -6.92 -11.09 -7.52
CA LYS A 23 -5.49 -11.11 -7.87
C LYS A 23 -4.58 -11.67 -6.77
N CYS A 24 -5.03 -11.65 -5.51
CA CYS A 24 -4.25 -12.03 -4.33
C CYS A 24 -4.64 -13.40 -3.77
N ASP A 25 -5.66 -14.05 -4.35
CA ASP A 25 -6.19 -15.33 -3.87
C ASP A 25 -5.16 -16.46 -3.92
N LYS A 26 -4.39 -16.55 -5.01
CA LYS A 26 -3.30 -17.54 -5.16
C LYS A 26 -2.20 -17.38 -4.11
N ILE A 27 -1.88 -16.14 -3.74
CA ILE A 27 -0.79 -15.81 -2.80
C ILE A 27 -1.33 -15.75 -1.36
N LYS A 28 -2.66 -15.82 -1.18
CA LYS A 28 -3.35 -15.68 0.11
C LYS A 28 -2.89 -14.46 0.91
N ARG A 29 -2.68 -13.33 0.22
CA ARG A 29 -2.24 -12.07 0.82
C ARG A 29 -3.45 -11.17 1.11
N SER A 30 -3.64 -10.81 2.38
CA SER A 30 -4.68 -9.88 2.83
C SER A 30 -4.15 -8.50 3.19
N HIS A 31 -2.85 -8.33 3.42
CA HIS A 31 -2.29 -7.05 3.85
C HIS A 31 -0.82 -6.89 3.45
N LEU A 32 -0.39 -5.65 3.38
CA LEU A 32 0.99 -5.20 3.23
C LEU A 32 1.24 -4.15 4.30
N CYS A 33 2.31 -4.32 5.07
CA CYS A 33 2.68 -3.42 6.16
C CYS A 33 4.12 -2.96 5.96
N PHE A 34 4.35 -1.65 6.03
CA PHE A 34 5.69 -1.09 6.10
C PHE A 34 5.69 0.11 7.07
N ALA A 35 6.41 0.00 8.18
CA ALA A 35 6.35 0.96 9.28
C ALA A 35 4.90 1.25 9.71
N ASP A 36 4.43 2.49 9.49
CA ASP A 36 3.08 2.99 9.75
C ASP A 36 2.13 2.90 8.54
N ASP A 37 2.66 2.64 7.34
CA ASP A 37 1.87 2.47 6.13
C ASP A 37 1.28 1.04 6.05
N LEU A 38 -0.06 0.97 5.99
CA LEU A 38 -0.83 -0.27 5.91
C LEU A 38 -1.75 -0.26 4.69
N ILE A 39 -1.65 -1.31 3.87
CA ILE A 39 -2.64 -1.63 2.84
C ILE A 39 -3.31 -2.94 3.23
N MET A 40 -4.64 -2.95 3.24
CA MET A 40 -5.43 -4.17 3.39
C MET A 40 -6.22 -4.45 2.11
N LEU A 41 -6.31 -5.74 1.78
CA LEU A 41 -6.85 -6.27 0.53
C LEU A 41 -7.85 -7.37 0.87
N CYS A 42 -9.07 -7.26 0.36
CA CYS A 42 -10.07 -8.31 0.43
C CYS A 42 -10.96 -8.31 -0.81
N HIS A 43 -11.77 -9.34 -0.96
CA HIS A 43 -12.88 -9.33 -1.88
C HIS A 43 -13.88 -8.22 -1.47
N GLY A 44 -14.51 -7.55 -2.44
CA GLY A 44 -15.49 -6.49 -2.21
C GLY A 44 -16.84 -6.97 -1.68
N SER A 45 -16.83 -7.82 -0.66
CA SER A 45 -18.00 -8.31 0.07
C SER A 45 -17.97 -7.80 1.49
N LEU A 46 -19.14 -7.46 2.02
CA LEU A 46 -19.30 -6.98 3.39
C LEU A 46 -18.73 -7.96 4.43
N SER A 47 -18.90 -9.26 4.22
CA SER A 47 -18.37 -10.31 5.09
C SER A 47 -16.84 -10.22 5.24
N SER A 48 -16.11 -10.06 4.14
CA SER A 48 -14.66 -9.98 4.16
C SER A 48 -14.19 -8.68 4.81
N ALA A 49 -14.88 -7.57 4.55
CA ALA A 49 -14.57 -6.28 5.14
C ALA A 49 -14.79 -6.25 6.66
N LEU A 50 -15.85 -6.91 7.15
CA LEU A 50 -16.12 -7.06 8.58
C LEU A 50 -14.97 -7.78 9.31
N VAL A 51 -14.40 -8.83 8.71
CA VAL A 51 -13.26 -9.56 9.28
C VAL A 51 -12.02 -8.64 9.39
N LEU A 52 -11.73 -7.85 8.36
CA LEU A 52 -10.63 -6.88 8.41
C LEU A 52 -10.87 -5.79 9.46
N LYS A 53 -12.10 -5.28 9.57
CA LYS A 53 -12.45 -4.28 10.58
C LYS A 53 -12.32 -4.83 11.99
N ALA A 54 -12.81 -6.05 12.23
CA ALA A 54 -12.64 -6.73 13.52
C ALA A 54 -11.17 -6.90 13.89
N ALA A 55 -10.32 -7.25 12.92
CA ALA A 55 -8.87 -7.36 13.14
C ALA A 55 -8.22 -6.02 13.52
N LEU A 56 -8.63 -4.92 12.87
CA LEU A 56 -8.18 -3.59 13.23
C LEU A 56 -8.65 -3.16 14.62
N ASP A 57 -9.89 -3.47 14.96
CA ASP A 57 -10.47 -3.13 16.26
C ASP A 57 -9.81 -3.91 17.40
N GLU A 58 -9.55 -5.21 17.20
CA GLU A 58 -8.78 -6.04 18.14
C GLU A 58 -7.35 -5.51 18.29
N PHE A 59 -6.69 -5.16 17.18
CA PHE A 59 -5.35 -4.57 17.25
C PHE A 59 -5.34 -3.22 17.96
N SER A 60 -6.35 -2.37 17.70
CA SER A 60 -6.50 -1.08 18.38
C SER A 60 -6.73 -1.25 19.88
N LEU A 61 -7.53 -2.24 20.29
CA LEU A 61 -7.78 -2.53 21.69
C LEU A 61 -6.50 -2.97 22.42
N LEU A 62 -5.68 -3.80 21.75
CA LEU A 62 -4.45 -4.34 22.34
C LEU A 62 -3.29 -3.35 22.35
N SER A 63 -3.16 -2.53 21.30
CA SER A 63 -2.02 -1.60 21.14
C SER A 63 -2.31 -0.17 21.57
N GLY A 64 -3.59 0.22 21.67
CA GLY A 64 -4.00 1.62 21.83
C GLY A 64 -3.79 2.48 20.57
N LEU A 65 -3.33 1.89 19.45
CA LEU A 65 -3.09 2.60 18.19
C LEU A 65 -4.35 2.63 17.33
N LEU A 66 -4.69 3.83 16.85
CA LEU A 66 -5.83 4.07 15.97
C LEU A 66 -5.38 4.45 14.57
N ALA A 67 -6.11 3.98 13.56
CA ALA A 67 -5.92 4.42 12.18
C ALA A 67 -6.29 5.91 12.05
N ASN A 68 -5.45 6.67 11.36
CA ASN A 68 -5.71 8.09 11.14
C ASN A 68 -6.77 8.27 10.05
N GLN A 69 -8.00 8.56 10.45
CA GLN A 69 -9.15 8.72 9.54
C GLN A 69 -8.95 9.78 8.45
N ALA A 70 -8.12 10.81 8.68
CA ALA A 70 -7.83 11.85 7.69
C ALA A 70 -6.79 11.42 6.64
N LYS A 71 -5.97 10.41 6.95
CA LYS A 71 -4.95 9.86 6.02
C LYS A 71 -5.38 8.54 5.40
N SER A 72 -6.26 7.80 6.06
CA SER A 72 -6.77 6.51 5.61
C SER A 72 -7.88 6.69 4.57
N ASN A 73 -7.76 5.95 3.47
CA ASN A 73 -8.72 5.98 2.37
C ASN A 73 -9.23 4.58 2.05
N ILE A 74 -10.47 4.49 1.58
CA ILE A 74 -11.05 3.26 1.04
C ILE A 74 -11.08 3.32 -0.48
N PHE A 75 -10.69 2.22 -1.13
CA PHE A 75 -10.71 2.07 -2.59
C PHE A 75 -11.58 0.87 -2.93
N THR A 76 -12.61 1.09 -3.74
CA THR A 76 -13.49 0.04 -4.24
C THR A 76 -13.59 0.11 -5.76
N SER A 77 -13.81 -1.02 -6.42
CA SER A 77 -13.97 -1.10 -7.86
C SER A 77 -14.88 -2.27 -8.23
N GLY A 78 -15.76 -2.07 -9.21
CA GLY A 78 -16.66 -3.11 -9.71
C GLY A 78 -17.77 -3.56 -8.74
N LEU A 79 -18.14 -2.74 -7.75
CA LEU A 79 -19.18 -3.05 -6.77
C LEU A 79 -20.47 -2.27 -7.03
N SER A 80 -21.60 -2.80 -6.57
CA SER A 80 -22.88 -2.08 -6.57
C SER A 80 -22.83 -0.85 -5.66
N SER A 81 -23.64 0.16 -5.96
CA SER A 81 -23.74 1.40 -5.16
C SER A 81 -24.07 1.11 -3.69
N ILE A 82 -24.96 0.15 -3.45
CA ILE A 82 -25.38 -0.28 -2.11
C ILE A 82 -24.20 -0.87 -1.33
N THR A 83 -23.48 -1.84 -1.91
CA THR A 83 -22.34 -2.47 -1.24
C THR A 83 -21.22 -1.46 -0.99
N ASN A 84 -20.98 -0.54 -1.93
CA ASN A 84 -20.01 0.53 -1.74
C ASN A 84 -20.34 1.41 -0.54
N GLN A 85 -21.60 1.87 -0.42
CA GLN A 85 -22.04 2.68 0.72
C GLN A 85 -21.91 1.92 2.04
N GLN A 86 -22.25 0.62 2.07
CA GLN A 86 -22.07 -0.21 3.27
C GLN A 86 -20.60 -0.30 3.70
N LEU A 87 -19.68 -0.47 2.75
CA LEU A 87 -18.24 -0.52 3.03
C LEU A 87 -17.70 0.82 3.53
N ILE A 88 -18.12 1.93 2.92
CA ILE A 88 -17.73 3.28 3.33
C ILE A 88 -18.21 3.54 4.76
N ASN A 89 -19.47 3.21 5.07
CA ASN A 89 -20.05 3.40 6.40
C ASN A 89 -19.37 2.51 7.45
N LEU A 90 -18.94 1.31 7.07
CA LEU A 90 -18.28 0.36 7.99
C LEU A 90 -16.89 0.83 8.45
N PHE A 91 -16.11 1.43 7.56
CA PHE A 91 -14.77 1.95 7.92
C PHE A 91 -14.79 3.42 8.35
N GLY A 92 -15.74 4.21 7.85
CA GLY A 92 -15.78 5.66 8.07
C GLY A 92 -14.65 6.43 7.38
N TYR A 93 -13.95 5.82 6.43
CA TYR A 93 -12.86 6.46 5.68
C TYR A 93 -13.38 7.19 4.44
N THR A 94 -12.62 8.20 4.00
CA THR A 94 -12.90 8.88 2.74
C THR A 94 -12.65 7.95 1.55
N VAL A 95 -13.49 8.06 0.53
CA VAL A 95 -13.27 7.34 -0.73
C VAL A 95 -12.07 7.96 -1.42
N GLY A 96 -11.03 7.16 -1.64
CA GLY A 96 -9.84 7.58 -2.36
C GLY A 96 -10.01 7.41 -3.86
N SER A 97 -9.25 8.18 -4.63
CA SER A 97 -9.08 7.99 -6.07
C SER A 97 -7.67 7.47 -6.35
N LEU A 98 -7.56 6.58 -7.34
CA LEU A 98 -6.27 6.10 -7.84
C LEU A 98 -5.82 6.96 -9.03
N PRO A 99 -4.51 7.15 -9.25
CA PRO A 99 -3.39 6.46 -8.60
C PRO A 99 -3.00 7.05 -7.23
N ILE A 100 -2.53 6.20 -6.32
CA ILE A 100 -1.99 6.61 -5.00
C ILE A 100 -0.51 6.26 -4.91
N ARG A 101 0.25 6.98 -4.08
CA ARG A 101 1.65 6.64 -3.81
C ARG A 101 1.74 5.81 -2.55
N TYR A 102 2.39 4.65 -2.64
CA TYR A 102 2.75 3.81 -1.50
C TYR A 102 4.26 3.59 -1.53
N LEU A 103 4.97 3.99 -0.47
CA LEU A 103 6.44 3.95 -0.40
C LEU A 103 7.14 4.67 -1.58
N GLY A 104 6.50 5.71 -2.11
CA GLY A 104 7.01 6.49 -3.25
C GLY A 104 6.70 5.90 -4.63
N ILE A 105 6.10 4.71 -4.71
CA ILE A 105 5.71 4.04 -5.95
C ILE A 105 4.22 4.29 -6.22
N PRO A 106 3.82 4.69 -7.44
CA PRO A 106 2.41 4.80 -7.79
C PRO A 106 1.76 3.41 -7.87
N ILE A 107 0.69 3.21 -7.10
CA ILE A 107 -0.23 2.09 -7.23
C ILE A 107 -1.31 2.52 -8.22
N ILE A 108 -1.44 1.76 -9.31
CA ILE A 108 -2.35 2.01 -10.43
C ILE A 108 -3.13 0.73 -10.73
N PHE A 109 -4.33 0.87 -11.32
CA PHE A 109 -5.14 -0.26 -11.77
C PHE A 109 -4.61 -0.95 -13.04
N THR A 110 -3.84 -0.22 -13.85
CA THR A 110 -3.28 -0.67 -15.13
C THR A 110 -1.90 -1.28 -14.95
N GLU A 111 -1.40 -1.95 -15.99
CA GLU A 111 0.03 -2.26 -16.05
C GLU A 111 0.83 -0.96 -15.96
N LEU A 112 1.91 -1.00 -15.18
CA LEU A 112 2.83 0.13 -15.03
C LEU A 112 3.41 0.44 -16.41
N CYS A 113 3.09 1.61 -16.96
CA CYS A 113 3.69 2.07 -18.19
C CYS A 113 5.00 2.82 -17.87
N LEU A 114 5.92 2.87 -18.84
CA LEU A 114 7.16 3.67 -18.71
C LEU A 114 6.90 5.12 -18.29
N ARG A 115 5.75 5.67 -18.67
CA ARG A 115 5.31 7.02 -18.29
C ARG A 115 5.06 7.16 -16.79
N ASP A 116 4.54 6.11 -16.13
CA ASP A 116 4.26 6.13 -14.69
C ASP A 116 5.55 6.03 -13.86
N CYS A 117 6.61 5.46 -14.46
CA CYS A 117 7.95 5.39 -13.89
C CYS A 117 8.76 6.68 -14.11
N SER A 118 8.32 7.62 -14.95
CA SER A 118 9.06 8.86 -15.21
C SER A 118 9.42 9.65 -13.95
N PRO A 119 8.55 9.79 -12.92
CA PRO A 119 8.91 10.55 -11.72
C PRO A 119 10.01 9.87 -10.91
N PHE A 120 10.09 8.53 -10.99
CA PHE A 120 11.16 7.77 -10.36
C PHE A 120 12.48 7.98 -11.12
N VAL A 121 12.45 7.86 -12.45
CA VAL A 121 13.61 8.10 -13.32
C VAL A 121 14.13 9.53 -13.14
N ASP A 122 13.25 10.53 -13.13
CA ASP A 122 13.62 11.94 -12.90
C ASP A 122 14.27 12.14 -11.54
N LYS A 123 13.81 11.42 -10.51
CA LYS A 123 14.42 11.47 -9.18
C LYS A 123 15.85 10.88 -9.19
N VAL A 124 16.08 9.77 -9.90
CA VAL A 124 17.43 9.21 -10.07
C VAL A 124 18.32 10.17 -10.86
N LEU A 125 17.82 10.69 -11.98
CA LEU A 125 18.54 11.66 -12.80
C LEU A 125 18.89 12.92 -12.02
N SER A 126 17.97 13.46 -11.21
CA SER A 126 18.23 14.63 -10.37
C SER A 126 19.37 14.39 -9.36
N ARG A 127 19.47 13.16 -8.81
CA ARG A 127 20.58 12.79 -7.94
C ARG A 127 21.88 12.77 -8.72
N LEU A 128 21.91 12.13 -9.89
CA LEU A 128 23.10 12.06 -10.75
C LEU A 128 23.56 13.45 -11.22
N THR A 129 22.63 14.31 -11.61
CA THR A 129 22.94 15.65 -12.17
C THR A 129 23.37 16.65 -11.11
N SER A 130 22.97 16.47 -9.84
CA SER A 130 23.31 17.38 -8.74
C SER A 130 24.81 17.55 -8.47
N TRP A 131 25.67 16.67 -9.01
CA TRP A 131 27.14 16.73 -8.87
C TRP A 131 27.87 16.88 -10.19
N LEU A 132 27.18 16.91 -11.33
CA LEU A 132 27.82 17.06 -12.64
C LEU A 132 28.60 18.38 -12.77
N ASN A 133 28.15 19.43 -12.08
CA ASN A 133 28.79 20.75 -12.09
C ASN A 133 29.88 20.90 -11.00
N ARG A 134 30.19 19.85 -10.25
CA ARG A 134 31.29 19.85 -9.28
C ARG A 134 32.55 19.39 -10.02
N GLY A 135 33.68 20.06 -9.79
CA GLY A 135 34.99 19.73 -10.39
C GLY A 135 35.55 18.39 -9.89
N LEU A 136 34.87 17.29 -10.23
CA LEU A 136 35.16 15.94 -9.77
C LEU A 136 36.03 15.19 -10.78
N SER A 137 36.96 14.40 -10.25
CA SER A 137 37.76 13.48 -11.07
C SER A 137 36.87 12.44 -11.77
N TYR A 138 37.37 11.81 -12.82
CA TYR A 138 36.66 10.71 -13.48
C TYR A 138 36.35 9.55 -12.53
N ALA A 139 37.33 9.13 -11.72
CA ALA A 139 37.16 8.05 -10.75
C ALA A 139 36.09 8.37 -9.70
N SER A 140 36.08 9.61 -9.20
CA SER A 140 35.06 10.07 -8.23
C SER A 140 33.66 10.08 -8.85
N ARG A 141 33.52 10.52 -10.11
CA ARG A 141 32.23 10.48 -10.83
C ARG A 141 31.73 9.05 -11.01
N LEU A 142 32.60 8.14 -11.43
CA LEU A 142 32.27 6.72 -11.61
C LEU A 142 31.81 6.09 -10.29
N GLN A 143 32.53 6.34 -9.20
CA GLN A 143 32.18 5.80 -7.88
C GLN A 143 30.83 6.31 -7.38
N LEU A 144 30.53 7.60 -7.61
CA LEU A 144 29.25 8.17 -7.22
C LEU A 144 28.10 7.64 -8.08
N ILE A 145 28.30 7.43 -9.39
CA ILE A 145 27.31 6.78 -10.25
C ILE A 145 27.00 5.38 -9.73
N ILE A 146 28.05 4.59 -9.45
CA ILE A 146 27.89 3.24 -8.89
C ILE A 146 27.13 3.31 -7.56
N SER A 147 27.50 4.23 -6.66
CA SER A 147 26.84 4.39 -5.37
C SER A 147 25.36 4.75 -5.48
N VAL A 148 24.98 5.59 -6.44
CA VAL A 148 23.56 5.93 -6.66
C VAL A 148 22.83 4.73 -7.22
N LEU A 149 23.36 4.09 -8.25
CA LEU A 149 22.73 2.94 -8.87
C LEU A 149 22.61 1.75 -7.92
N SER A 150 23.59 1.54 -7.02
CA SER A 150 23.54 0.49 -6.00
C SER A 150 22.59 0.81 -4.84
N SER A 151 22.16 2.06 -4.70
CA SER A 151 21.23 2.50 -3.65
C SER A 151 19.77 2.50 -4.08
N LEU A 152 19.50 2.17 -5.35
CA LEU A 152 18.17 1.94 -5.90
C LEU A 152 17.72 0.51 -5.57
#